data_AF-X1KS57-F1
#
_entry.id   AF-X1KS57-F1
#
_cell.length_a   1.000
_cell.length_b   1.000
_cell.length_c   1.000
_cell.angle_alpha   90.00
_cell.angle_beta   90.00
_cell.angle_gamma   90.00
#
_symmetry.space_group_name_H-M   'P 1'
#
loop_
_entity.id
_entity.type
_entity.pdbx_description
1 polymer ?
#
loop_
_entity_poly.entity_id
_entity_poly.type
_entity_poly.pdbx_seq_one_letter_code
_entity_poly.pdbx_strand_id
1 'polypeptide(L)'
;KITYIENREWERGNGVSVLKAKESLKEDFILLMSDHIFDARILKELISYDLKDSVALVVDKREPSPGDTRVLEKKGKIAKIGKNIEKANCIDTGIFLCSPKIFSYVQETVKEGREEFADGIAQAANNRDAEVFDISRIESYASKMRKDIKP
;
A
#
# COMPACT_ATOMS: atom_id res chain seq x y z
N LYS A 1 10.90 -21.17 -2.50
CA LYS A 1 10.02 -21.60 -3.62
C LYS A 1 9.48 -20.34 -4.28
N ILE A 2 9.49 -20.25 -5.61
CA ILE A 2 8.95 -19.10 -6.34
C ILE A 2 7.78 -19.62 -7.19
N THR A 3 6.66 -18.90 -7.16
CA THR A 3 5.46 -19.19 -7.96
C THR A 3 5.17 -17.97 -8.83
N TYR A 4 4.95 -18.20 -10.12
CA TYR A 4 4.61 -17.15 -11.07
C TYR A 4 3.11 -17.16 -11.35
N ILE A 5 2.51 -15.98 -11.43
CA ILE A 5 1.12 -15.78 -11.82
C ILE A 5 1.13 -14.78 -12.98
N GLU A 6 0.68 -15.21 -14.16
CA GLU A 6 0.65 -14.38 -15.36
C GLU A 6 -0.60 -13.49 -15.36
N ASN A 7 -0.43 -12.16 -15.47
CA ASN A 7 -1.52 -11.24 -15.79
C ASN A 7 -1.43 -10.82 -17.27
N ARG A 8 -2.31 -11.37 -18.11
CA ARG A 8 -2.42 -11.00 -19.53
C ARG A 8 -3.10 -9.65 -19.77
N GLU A 9 -3.74 -9.10 -18.74
CA GLU A 9 -4.43 -7.81 -18.77
C GLU A 9 -3.56 -6.72 -18.12
N TRP A 10 -2.27 -6.67 -18.46
CA TRP A 10 -1.29 -5.80 -17.80
C TRP A 10 -1.51 -4.30 -18.06
N GLU A 11 -2.24 -3.96 -19.13
CA GLU A 11 -2.62 -2.58 -19.48
C GLU A 11 -3.68 -2.01 -18.53
N ARG A 12 -4.35 -2.87 -17.76
CA ARG A 12 -5.34 -2.49 -16.74
C ARG A 12 -4.65 -2.01 -15.47
N GLY A 13 -5.44 -1.38 -14.58
CA GLY A 13 -4.93 -0.91 -13.30
C GLY A 13 -4.29 -2.02 -12.46
N ASN A 14 -3.30 -1.67 -11.63
CA ASN A 14 -2.51 -2.64 -10.88
C ASN A 14 -3.36 -3.48 -9.88
N GLY A 15 -4.55 -3.02 -9.49
CA GLY A 15 -5.51 -3.79 -8.69
C GLY A 15 -5.94 -5.09 -9.38
N VAL A 16 -6.00 -5.11 -10.71
CA VAL A 16 -6.27 -6.32 -11.50
C VAL A 16 -5.14 -7.34 -11.34
N SER A 17 -3.87 -6.88 -11.36
CA SER A 17 -2.71 -7.74 -11.10
C SER A 17 -2.77 -8.35 -9.70
N VAL A 18 -3.12 -7.55 -8.69
CA VAL A 18 -3.28 -8.04 -7.30
C VAL A 18 -4.36 -9.12 -7.22
N LEU A 19 -5.51 -8.94 -7.88
CA LEU A 19 -6.60 -9.92 -7.88
C LEU A 19 -6.20 -11.27 -8.49
N LYS A 20 -5.24 -11.33 -9.43
CA LYS A 20 -4.75 -12.62 -9.97
C LYS A 20 -4.12 -13.50 -8.89
N ALA A 21 -3.60 -12.92 -7.81
CA ALA A 21 -2.97 -13.64 -6.70
C ALA A 21 -3.97 -14.13 -5.63
N LYS A 22 -5.24 -13.72 -5.67
CA LYS A 22 -6.26 -14.01 -4.65
C LYS A 22 -6.40 -15.49 -4.30
N GLU A 23 -6.30 -16.38 -5.28
CA GLU A 23 -6.45 -17.81 -5.03
C GLU A 23 -5.21 -18.46 -4.40
N SER A 24 -4.05 -17.79 -4.46
CA SER A 24 -2.80 -18.28 -3.88
C SER A 24 -2.52 -17.74 -2.48
N LEU A 25 -3.11 -16.59 -2.11
CA LEU A 25 -2.81 -15.88 -0.87
C LEU A 25 -3.99 -16.03 0.11
N LYS A 26 -3.85 -16.96 1.07
CA LYS A 26 -4.89 -17.32 2.05
C LYS A 26 -4.59 -16.87 3.49
N GLU A 27 -3.39 -16.36 3.72
CA GLU A 27 -2.91 -15.81 4.99
C GLU A 27 -2.49 -14.36 4.77
N ASP A 28 -2.13 -13.65 5.84
CA ASP A 28 -1.58 -12.30 5.73
C ASP A 28 -0.29 -12.30 4.91
N PHE A 29 -0.14 -11.29 4.07
CA PHE A 29 0.93 -11.22 3.09
C PHE A 29 1.46 -9.79 2.94
N ILE A 30 2.74 -9.70 2.63
CA ILE A 30 3.36 -8.43 2.26
C ILE A 30 3.26 -8.28 0.74
N LEU A 31 2.76 -7.13 0.30
CA LEU A 31 2.71 -6.72 -1.10
C LEU A 31 3.69 -5.57 -1.33
N LEU A 32 4.44 -5.64 -2.41
CA LEU A 32 5.48 -4.68 -2.77
C LEU A 32 5.29 -4.25 -4.23
N MET A 33 5.33 -2.94 -4.47
CA MET A 33 5.46 -2.40 -5.82
C MET A 33 6.87 -2.68 -6.35
N SER A 34 6.97 -3.26 -7.54
CA SER A 34 8.26 -3.76 -8.06
C SER A 34 9.21 -2.65 -8.52
N ASP A 35 8.70 -1.45 -8.70
CA ASP A 35 9.42 -0.23 -9.10
C ASP A 35 9.89 0.62 -7.91
N HIS A 36 9.61 0.20 -6.68
CA HIS A 36 9.99 0.94 -5.48
C HIS A 36 11.23 0.34 -4.80
N ILE A 37 12.24 1.18 -4.57
CA ILE A 37 13.43 0.83 -3.78
C ILE A 37 13.17 1.19 -2.32
N PHE A 38 13.37 0.23 -1.42
CA PHE A 38 13.11 0.41 0.00
C PHE A 38 14.18 -0.25 0.88
N ASP A 39 14.16 0.10 2.15
CA ASP A 39 15.07 -0.46 3.15
C ASP A 39 14.50 -1.77 3.73
N ALA A 40 15.27 -2.85 3.70
CA ALA A 40 14.85 -4.16 4.18
C ALA A 40 14.43 -4.19 5.67
N ARG A 41 14.83 -3.19 6.47
CA ARG A 41 14.36 -3.05 7.85
C ARG A 41 12.87 -2.81 7.95
N ILE A 42 12.26 -2.16 6.95
CA ILE A 42 10.80 -1.98 6.88
C ILE A 42 10.11 -3.35 6.89
N LEU A 43 10.61 -4.30 6.10
CA LEU A 43 10.04 -5.66 6.06
C LEU A 43 10.21 -6.40 7.38
N LYS A 44 11.33 -6.23 8.07
CA LYS A 44 11.57 -6.88 9.38
C LYS A 44 10.51 -6.47 10.39
N GLU A 45 10.19 -5.17 10.45
CA GLU A 45 9.17 -4.65 11.35
C GLU A 45 7.77 -5.11 10.95
N LEU A 46 7.45 -5.11 9.65
CA LEU A 46 6.16 -5.59 9.14
C LEU A 46 5.90 -7.06 9.44
N ILE A 47 6.92 -7.93 9.40
CA ILE A 47 6.77 -9.36 9.70
C ILE A 47 6.30 -9.57 11.15
N SER A 48 6.72 -8.72 12.08
CA SER A 48 6.29 -8.76 13.47
C SER A 48 5.05 -7.92 13.77
N TYR A 49 4.52 -7.21 12.77
CA TYR A 49 3.42 -6.28 12.96
C TYR A 49 2.08 -7.02 13.04
N ASP A 50 1.34 -6.76 14.11
CA ASP A 50 0.03 -7.35 14.37
C ASP A 50 -1.06 -6.55 13.64
N LEU A 51 -1.35 -6.97 12.40
CA LEU A 51 -2.32 -6.32 11.52
C LEU A 51 -3.73 -6.37 12.13
N LYS A 52 -4.35 -5.20 12.32
CA LYS A 52 -5.72 -5.10 12.87
C LYS A 52 -6.81 -4.94 11.82
N ASP A 53 -6.44 -4.38 10.69
CA ASP A 53 -7.34 -4.03 9.58
C ASP A 53 -7.10 -4.92 8.36
N SER A 54 -7.83 -4.71 7.27
CA SER A 54 -7.56 -5.42 6.02
C SER A 54 -6.20 -5.10 5.41
N VAL A 55 -5.67 -3.91 5.69
CA VAL A 55 -4.38 -3.44 5.15
C VAL A 55 -3.73 -2.43 6.10
N ALA A 56 -2.41 -2.57 6.27
CA ALA A 56 -1.52 -1.55 6.78
C ALA A 56 -0.64 -1.04 5.63
N LEU A 57 -0.87 0.20 5.20
CA LEU A 57 -0.03 0.86 4.20
C LEU A 57 1.19 1.48 4.89
N VAL A 58 2.38 1.15 4.41
CA VAL A 58 3.60 1.82 4.86
C VAL A 58 3.68 3.22 4.27
N VAL A 59 3.80 4.23 5.12
CA VAL A 59 3.84 5.64 4.73
C VAL A 59 5.14 6.31 5.15
N ASP A 60 5.57 7.30 4.36
CA ASP A 60 6.56 8.31 4.79
C ASP A 60 5.84 9.65 5.06
N LYS A 61 6.01 10.17 6.28
CA LYS A 61 5.49 11.49 6.70
C LYS A 61 6.36 12.60 6.15
N ARG A 62 6.15 12.91 4.88
CA ARG A 62 6.75 14.06 4.17
C ARG A 62 5.74 14.68 3.22
N GLU A 63 6.06 15.88 2.74
CA GLU A 63 5.26 16.57 1.73
C GLU A 63 5.28 15.77 0.41
N PRO A 64 4.12 15.47 -0.20
CA PRO A 64 4.07 14.76 -1.47
C PRO A 64 4.57 15.59 -2.64
N SER A 65 5.31 14.96 -3.55
CA SER A 65 5.69 15.52 -4.85
C SER A 65 4.63 15.28 -5.93
N PRO A 66 4.67 15.99 -7.07
CA PRO A 66 3.84 15.65 -8.22
C PRO A 66 4.08 14.19 -8.67
N GLY A 67 3.00 13.41 -8.80
CA GLY A 67 3.05 12.00 -9.18
C GLY A 67 2.94 11.03 -8.01
N ASP A 68 3.25 11.47 -6.78
CA ASP A 68 3.09 10.64 -5.59
C ASP A 68 1.62 10.29 -5.34
N THR A 69 1.36 9.04 -4.96
CA THR A 69 0.09 8.67 -4.32
C THR A 69 0.10 9.24 -2.90
N ARG A 70 -0.80 10.19 -2.64
CA ARG A 70 -0.82 10.94 -1.40
C ARG A 70 -1.77 10.29 -0.40
N VAL A 71 -1.46 10.41 0.88
CA VAL A 71 -2.26 9.84 1.98
C VAL A 71 -2.53 10.92 3.02
N LEU A 72 -3.78 10.98 3.47
CA LEU A 72 -4.18 11.72 4.66
C LEU A 72 -4.38 10.74 5.80
N GLU A 73 -3.45 10.72 6.73
CA GLU A 73 -3.47 9.92 7.94
C GLU A 73 -4.13 10.69 9.10
N LYS A 74 -5.01 10.02 9.86
CA LYS A 74 -5.55 10.52 11.12
C LYS A 74 -5.61 9.41 12.17
N LYS A 75 -4.84 9.57 13.25
CA LYS A 75 -4.81 8.66 14.41
C LYS A 75 -4.50 7.20 14.02
N GLY A 76 -3.54 7.00 13.12
CA GLY A 76 -3.11 5.70 12.63
C GLY A 76 -4.00 5.09 11.54
N LYS A 77 -5.08 5.77 11.13
CA LYS A 77 -5.98 5.31 10.08
C LYS A 77 -5.85 6.14 8.82
N ILE A 78 -6.12 5.52 7.67
CA ILE A 78 -6.20 6.23 6.39
C ILE A 78 -7.55 6.95 6.35
N ALA A 79 -7.53 8.28 6.24
CA ALA A 79 -8.72 9.10 6.06
C ALA A 79 -9.04 9.36 4.58
N LYS A 80 -8.00 9.53 3.74
CA LYS A 80 -8.07 9.64 2.28
C LYS A 80 -6.77 9.15 1.65
N ILE A 81 -6.85 8.58 0.45
CA ILE A 81 -5.70 8.18 -0.37
C ILE A 81 -6.01 8.46 -1.85
N GLY A 82 -4.99 8.87 -2.61
CA GLY A 82 -5.08 9.02 -4.06
C GLY A 82 -4.09 10.04 -4.62
N LYS A 83 -3.96 10.09 -5.94
CA LYS A 83 -3.05 11.02 -6.63
C LYS A 83 -3.50 12.49 -6.54
N ASN A 84 -4.81 12.72 -6.46
CA ASN A 84 -5.42 14.05 -6.56
C ASN A 84 -6.16 14.48 -5.28
N ILE A 85 -5.63 14.16 -4.08
CA ILE A 85 -6.23 14.65 -2.82
C ILE A 85 -5.64 16.01 -2.41
N GLU A 86 -6.52 16.93 -2.01
CA GLU A 86 -6.13 18.32 -1.65
C GLU A 86 -5.31 18.40 -0.36
N LYS A 87 -5.62 17.55 0.62
CA LYS A 87 -4.97 17.52 1.93
C LYS A 87 -4.34 16.14 2.11
N ALA A 88 -3.04 16.11 2.33
CA ALA A 88 -2.25 14.94 2.62
C ALA A 88 -1.18 15.30 3.65
N ASN A 89 -0.71 14.31 4.40
CA ASN A 89 0.40 14.45 5.36
C ASN A 89 1.42 13.30 5.26
N CYS A 90 1.18 12.40 4.31
CA CYS A 90 1.93 11.18 4.10
C CYS A 90 2.02 10.89 2.59
N ILE A 91 3.07 10.18 2.19
CA ILE A 91 3.15 9.52 0.88
C ILE A 91 3.00 8.01 1.03
N ASP A 92 2.40 7.37 0.03
CA ASP A 92 2.40 5.92 -0.14
C ASP A 92 3.81 5.45 -0.56
N THR A 93 4.36 4.46 0.14
CA THR A 93 5.71 3.93 -0.16
C THR A 93 5.69 2.67 -1.04
N GLY A 94 4.53 2.23 -1.51
CA GLY A 94 4.35 1.01 -2.30
C GLY A 94 4.59 -0.29 -1.54
N ILE A 95 4.53 -0.25 -0.21
CA ILE A 95 4.71 -1.40 0.67
C ILE A 95 3.46 -1.55 1.53
N PHE A 96 2.90 -2.75 1.55
CA PHE A 96 1.64 -3.02 2.22
C PHE A 96 1.74 -4.34 2.97
N LEU A 97 1.20 -4.39 4.18
CA LEU A 97 0.86 -5.64 4.85
C LEU A 97 -0.65 -5.82 4.73
N CYS A 98 -1.08 -6.92 4.12
CA CYS A 98 -2.46 -7.14 3.73
C CYS A 98 -2.97 -8.44 4.34
N SER A 99 -4.23 -8.45 4.76
CA SER A 99 -4.97 -9.69 4.94
C SER A 99 -5.73 -10.06 3.66
N PRO A 100 -6.16 -11.33 3.48
CA PRO A 100 -6.98 -11.72 2.33
C PRO A 100 -8.28 -10.91 2.16
N LYS A 101 -8.75 -10.22 3.21
CA LYS A 101 -9.93 -9.35 3.13
C LYS A 101 -9.74 -8.21 2.14
N ILE A 102 -8.52 -7.72 1.90
CA ILE A 102 -8.29 -6.61 0.95
C ILE A 102 -8.81 -6.93 -0.46
N PHE A 103 -8.80 -8.21 -0.86
CA PHE A 103 -9.25 -8.62 -2.18
C PHE A 103 -10.74 -8.32 -2.42
N SER A 104 -11.60 -8.31 -1.39
CA SER A 104 -13.01 -7.96 -1.59
C SER A 104 -13.16 -6.49 -1.97
N TYR A 105 -12.43 -5.59 -1.31
CA TYR A 105 -12.45 -4.17 -1.62
C TYR A 105 -11.90 -3.88 -3.03
N VAL A 106 -10.77 -4.48 -3.40
CA VAL A 106 -10.21 -4.32 -4.76
C VAL A 106 -11.16 -4.88 -5.81
N GLN A 107 -11.81 -6.02 -5.53
CA GLN A 107 -12.77 -6.62 -6.46
C GLN A 107 -14.02 -5.75 -6.64
N GLU A 108 -14.48 -5.07 -5.60
CA GLU A 108 -15.58 -4.09 -5.68
C GLU A 108 -15.19 -2.90 -6.55
N THR A 109 -14.04 -2.27 -6.30
CA THR A 109 -13.64 -1.08 -7.06
C THR A 109 -13.37 -1.40 -8.53
N VAL A 110 -12.76 -2.55 -8.82
CA VAL A 110 -12.54 -3.00 -10.21
C VAL A 110 -13.86 -3.21 -10.95
N LYS A 111 -14.92 -3.73 -10.29
CA LYS A 111 -16.26 -3.85 -10.90
C LYS A 111 -16.88 -2.49 -11.23
N GLU A 112 -16.52 -1.45 -10.48
CA GLU A 112 -16.94 -0.07 -10.71
C GLU A 112 -16.08 0.67 -11.74
N GLY A 113 -15.08 0.00 -12.34
CA GLY A 113 -14.14 0.59 -13.29
C GLY A 113 -12.98 1.38 -12.65
N ARG A 114 -12.82 1.27 -11.33
CA ARG A 114 -11.72 1.88 -10.56
C ARG A 114 -10.67 0.82 -10.22
N GLU A 115 -9.67 0.72 -11.09
CA GLU A 115 -8.80 -0.46 -11.17
C GLU A 115 -7.46 -0.33 -10.45
N GLU A 116 -7.16 0.82 -9.84
CA GLU A 116 -5.93 0.99 -9.07
C GLU A 116 -6.06 0.30 -7.70
N PHE A 117 -4.98 -0.26 -7.19
CA PHE A 117 -4.95 -0.85 -5.85
C PHE A 117 -5.25 0.19 -4.77
N ALA A 118 -4.83 1.45 -4.99
CA ALA A 118 -5.18 2.58 -4.15
C ALA A 118 -6.70 2.83 -4.07
N ASP A 119 -7.48 2.49 -5.11
CA ASP A 119 -8.95 2.56 -5.06
C ASP A 119 -9.52 1.55 -4.06
N GLY A 120 -8.97 0.33 -4.04
CA GLY A 120 -9.31 -0.70 -3.07
C GLY A 120 -8.97 -0.29 -1.63
N ILE A 121 -7.79 0.32 -1.43
CA ILE A 121 -7.40 0.88 -0.12
C ILE A 121 -8.32 2.02 0.29
N ALA A 122 -8.70 2.91 -0.63
CA ALA A 122 -9.67 3.97 -0.34
C ALA A 122 -11.03 3.40 0.08
N GLN A 123 -11.47 2.32 -0.57
CA GLN A 123 -12.69 1.62 -0.19
C GLN A 123 -12.58 0.97 1.20
N ALA A 124 -11.46 0.32 1.51
CA ALA A 124 -11.19 -0.22 2.86
C ALA A 124 -11.18 0.89 3.92
N ALA A 125 -10.53 2.03 3.63
CA ALA A 125 -10.48 3.21 4.49
C ALA A 125 -11.87 3.79 4.79
N ASN A 126 -12.76 3.86 3.79
CA ASN A 126 -14.16 4.29 3.99
C ASN A 126 -14.91 3.37 4.96
N ASN A 127 -14.52 2.08 5.02
CA ASN A 127 -15.06 1.09 5.95
C ASN A 127 -14.31 1.05 7.30
N ARG A 128 -13.38 1.99 7.55
CA ARG A 128 -12.50 2.04 8.74
C ARG A 128 -11.64 0.79 8.90
N ASP A 129 -11.26 0.19 7.78
CA ASP A 129 -10.55 -1.08 7.69
C ASP A 129 -9.22 -0.95 6.95
N ALA A 130 -8.57 0.21 7.11
CA ALA A 130 -7.24 0.49 6.60
C ALA A 130 -6.46 1.38 7.57
N GLU A 131 -5.26 0.91 7.94
CA GLU A 131 -4.34 1.61 8.83
C GLU A 131 -3.01 1.94 8.16
N VAL A 132 -2.21 2.73 8.85
CA VAL A 132 -0.87 3.08 8.38
C VAL A 132 0.21 2.46 9.25
N PHE A 133 1.33 2.12 8.61
CA PHE A 133 2.59 1.86 9.26
C PHE A 133 3.56 3.00 8.93
N ASP A 134 3.94 3.80 9.92
CA ASP A 134 4.79 4.98 9.73
C ASP A 134 6.26 4.60 9.84
N ILE A 135 7.03 4.75 8.76
CA ILE A 135 8.46 4.36 8.74
C ILE A 135 9.33 5.15 9.73
N SER A 136 8.87 6.32 10.19
CA SER A 136 9.60 7.10 11.20
C SER A 136 9.62 6.42 12.58
N ARG A 137 8.79 5.40 12.79
CA ARG A 137 8.77 4.59 14.03
C ARG A 137 9.90 3.57 14.12
N ILE A 138 10.57 3.27 13.01
CA ILE A 138 11.68 2.33 12.98
C ILE A 138 12.88 3.02 13.64
N GLU A 139 13.31 2.59 14.83
CA GLU A 139 14.32 3.28 15.66
C GLU A 139 15.64 3.57 14.93
N SER A 140 16.02 2.73 13.97
CA SER A 140 17.23 2.88 13.17
C SER A 140 17.03 3.68 11.86
N TYR A 141 15.81 4.12 11.57
CA TYR A 141 15.46 4.87 10.36
C TYR A 141 15.66 6.36 10.60
N ALA A 142 16.88 6.83 10.34
CA ALA A 142 17.19 8.25 10.39
C ALA A 142 16.79 8.93 9.07
N SER A 143 16.14 10.10 9.14
CA SER A 143 15.73 10.89 7.96
C SER A 143 16.88 11.17 6.96
N LYS A 144 18.13 11.23 7.46
CA LYS A 144 19.37 11.33 6.68
C LYS A 144 19.64 10.13 5.75
N MET A 145 18.89 9.04 5.87
CA MET A 145 18.99 7.86 5.00
C MET A 145 18.12 7.97 3.75
N ARG A 146 17.24 8.97 3.66
CA ARG A 146 16.54 9.30 2.41
C ARG A 146 17.58 9.59 1.34
N LYS A 147 17.53 8.85 0.23
CA LYS A 147 18.40 9.07 -0.92
C LYS A 147 17.55 9.68 -2.03
N ASP A 148 17.96 10.84 -2.50
CA ASP A 148 17.44 11.39 -3.75
C ASP A 148 18.15 10.67 -4.89
N ILE A 149 17.42 9.81 -5.58
CA ILE A 149 17.89 9.12 -6.79
C ILE A 149 17.35 9.93 -7.96
N LYS A 150 18.25 10.54 -8.75
CA LYS A 150 17.84 11.18 -10.00
C LYS A 150 17.42 10.09 -11.00
N PRO A 151 16.32 10.28 -11.73
CA PRO A 151 15.86 9.33 -12.75
C PRO A 151 16.89 9.15 -13.87
#